data_AF-A0A949XSW6-F1
#
_entry.id   AF-A0A949XSW6-F1
#
_cell.length_a   1.000
_cell.length_b   1.000
_cell.length_c   1.000
_cell.angle_alpha   90.00
_cell.angle_beta   90.00
_cell.angle_gamma   90.00
#
_symmetry.space_group_name_H-M   'P 1'
#
loop_
_entity.id
_entity.type
_entity.pdbx_description
1 polymer ?
#
loop_
_entity_poly.entity_id
_entity_poly.type
_entity_poly.pdbx_seq_one_letter_code
_entity_poly.pdbx_strand_id
1 'polypeptide(L)'
;MSDLFPDSVHLFDLPLRRDVHDEVIWSYAKQHGFDIITTDGDDYPPLARRFGPPPKVILLESWRYPSNVAVELIRRNAIRIAEFAANKNGLLILRT
;
A
#
# COMPACT_ATOMS: atom_id res chain seq x y z
N MET A 1 8.69 4.21 -10.66
CA MET A 1 8.55 3.31 -9.51
C MET A 1 9.46 2.11 -9.68
N SER A 2 9.52 1.52 -10.88
CA SER A 2 10.23 0.26 -11.17
C SER A 2 11.72 0.23 -10.87
N ASP A 3 12.39 1.38 -10.74
CA ASP A 3 13.79 1.50 -10.37
C ASP A 3 14.06 1.25 -8.87
N LEU A 4 13.07 1.49 -8.00
CA LEU A 4 13.15 1.20 -6.56
C LEU A 4 12.22 0.05 -6.13
N PHE A 5 11.09 -0.10 -6.83
CA PHE A 5 10.06 -1.11 -6.56
C PHE A 5 9.64 -1.76 -7.89
N PRO A 6 10.49 -2.65 -8.46
CA PRO A 6 10.25 -3.28 -9.76
C PRO A 6 8.96 -4.10 -9.82
N ASP A 7 8.60 -4.73 -8.70
CA ASP A 7 7.42 -5.60 -8.59
C ASP A 7 6.15 -4.85 -8.17
N SER A 8 6.18 -3.51 -8.14
CA SER A 8 4.99 -2.71 -7.86
C SER A 8 4.00 -2.77 -9.02
N VAL A 9 2.73 -2.97 -8.70
CA VAL A 9 1.63 -3.05 -9.67
C VAL A 9 0.50 -2.10 -9.27
N HIS A 10 -0.07 -1.40 -10.24
CA HIS A 10 -1.23 -0.56 -9.97
C HIS A 10 -2.49 -1.44 -9.89
N LEU A 11 -3.43 -1.11 -9.00
CA LEU A 11 -4.66 -1.89 -8.81
C LEU A 11 -5.43 -2.13 -10.13
N PHE A 12 -5.49 -1.11 -11.00
CA PHE A 12 -6.15 -1.21 -12.31
C PHE A 12 -5.42 -2.04 -13.37
N ASP A 13 -4.18 -2.44 -13.11
CA ASP A 13 -3.42 -3.36 -13.98
C ASP A 13 -3.62 -4.83 -13.55
N LEU A 14 -4.27 -5.07 -12.41
CA LEU A 14 -4.59 -6.41 -11.94
C LEU A 14 -5.84 -6.97 -12.64
N PRO A 15 -5.99 -8.31 -12.75
CA PRO A 15 -7.17 -8.94 -13.31
C PRO A 15 -8.38 -8.90 -12.35
N LEU A 16 -8.58 -7.78 -11.65
CA LEU A 16 -9.70 -7.51 -10.76
C LEU A 16 -10.68 -6.57 -11.44
N ARG A 17 -11.96 -6.66 -11.08
CA ARG A 17 -12.95 -5.67 -11.55
C ARG A 17 -12.62 -4.31 -10.94
N ARG A 18 -13.01 -3.23 -11.62
CA ARG A 18 -12.75 -1.86 -11.14
C ARG A 18 -13.56 -1.48 -9.89
N ASP A 19 -14.64 -2.20 -9.62
CA ASP A 19 -15.62 -1.98 -8.55
C ASP A 19 -15.50 -3.02 -7.43
N VAL A 20 -14.32 -3.65 -7.26
CA VAL A 20 -14.12 -4.62 -6.18
C VAL A 20 -14.05 -3.96 -4.80
N HIS A 21 -14.60 -4.63 -3.80
CA HIS A 21 -14.50 -4.23 -2.40
C HIS A 21 -13.09 -4.40 -1.85
N ASP A 22 -12.73 -3.61 -0.83
CA ASP A 22 -11.40 -3.63 -0.22
C ASP A 22 -11.03 -5.01 0.35
N GLU A 23 -11.98 -5.81 0.84
CA GLU A 23 -11.69 -7.17 1.31
C GLU A 23 -11.23 -8.11 0.20
N VAL A 24 -11.69 -7.87 -1.04
CA VAL A 24 -11.24 -8.63 -2.22
C VAL A 24 -9.82 -8.23 -2.58
N ILE A 25 -9.52 -6.92 -2.57
CA ILE A 25 -8.17 -6.39 -2.79
C ILE A 25 -7.21 -6.93 -1.72
N TRP A 26 -7.63 -6.89 -0.45
CA TRP A 26 -6.90 -7.44 0.69
C TRP A 26 -6.58 -8.93 0.52
N SER A 27 -7.59 -9.72 0.13
CA SER A 27 -7.44 -11.16 -0.09
C SER A 27 -6.51 -11.46 -1.26
N TYR A 28 -6.59 -10.68 -2.34
CA TYR A 28 -5.70 -10.78 -3.48
C TYR A 28 -4.26 -10.48 -3.07
N ALA A 29 -4.02 -9.34 -2.41
CA ALA A 29 -2.69 -8.95 -1.95
C ALA A 29 -2.08 -10.03 -1.03
N LYS A 30 -2.89 -10.57 -0.10
CA LYS A 30 -2.48 -11.67 0.77
C LYS A 30 -2.05 -12.92 0.00
N GLN A 31 -2.87 -13.35 -0.96
CA GLN A 31 -2.61 -14.58 -1.75
C GLN A 31 -1.38 -14.46 -2.64
N HIS A 32 -1.10 -13.26 -3.13
CA HIS A 32 0.00 -12.99 -4.06
C HIS A 32 1.25 -12.41 -3.39
N GLY A 33 1.25 -12.23 -2.07
CA GLY A 33 2.42 -11.74 -1.33
C GLY A 33 2.70 -10.24 -1.54
N PHE A 34 1.67 -9.46 -1.87
CA PHE A 34 1.80 -8.01 -1.98
C PHE A 34 1.57 -7.30 -0.64
N ASP A 35 2.31 -6.22 -0.44
CA ASP A 35 1.92 -5.16 0.49
C ASP A 35 1.07 -4.11 -0.25
N ILE A 36 0.21 -3.40 0.49
CA ILE A 36 -0.73 -2.44 -0.06
C ILE A 36 -0.26 -1.02 0.24
N ILE A 37 -0.10 -0.20 -0.81
CA ILE A 37 0.07 1.25 -0.68
C ILE A 37 -1.27 1.91 -1.02
N THR A 38 -1.79 2.74 -0.13
CA THR A 38 -3.11 3.38 -0.28
C THR A 38 -3.13 4.82 0.22
N THR A 39 -4.06 5.62 -0.28
CA THR A 39 -4.41 6.95 0.23
C THR A 39 -5.71 6.94 1.02
N ASP A 40 -6.40 5.80 1.06
CA ASP A 40 -7.65 5.62 1.78
C ASP A 40 -7.37 5.39 3.28
N GLY A 41 -7.48 6.47 4.03
CA GLY A 41 -7.22 6.49 5.47
C GLY A 41 -8.38 5.99 6.32
N ASP A 42 -9.57 5.84 5.73
CA ASP A 42 -10.78 5.45 6.47
C ASP A 42 -10.96 3.92 6.43
N ASP A 43 -10.63 3.25 5.32
CA ASP A 43 -10.91 1.82 5.14
C ASP A 43 -9.71 0.90 5.48
N TYR A 44 -8.50 1.21 5.01
CA TYR A 44 -7.36 0.30 5.13
C TYR A 44 -6.71 0.23 6.52
N PRO A 45 -6.60 1.33 7.30
CA PRO A 45 -6.08 1.22 8.67
C PRO A 45 -6.95 0.35 9.59
N PRO A 46 -8.30 0.43 9.56
CA PRO A 46 -9.14 -0.56 10.24
C PRO A 46 -8.92 -1.99 9.76
N LEU A 47 -8.82 -2.23 8.45
CA LEU A 47 -8.52 -3.57 7.91
C LEU A 47 -7.18 -4.12 8.42
N ALA A 48 -6.13 -3.29 8.41
CA ALA A 48 -4.82 -3.66 8.93
C ALA A 48 -4.83 -4.01 10.42
N ARG A 49 -5.60 -3.26 11.23
CA ARG A 49 -5.80 -3.57 12.65
C ARG A 49 -6.62 -4.85 12.86
N ARG A 50 -7.62 -5.08 12.01
CA ARG A 50 -8.53 -6.24 12.12
C ARG A 50 -7.85 -7.55 11.74
N PHE A 51 -7.12 -7.57 10.63
CA PHE A 51 -6.58 -8.80 10.06
C PHE A 51 -5.10 -9.02 10.38
N GLY A 52 -4.36 -7.95 10.68
CA GLY A 52 -2.91 -8.00 10.82
C GLY A 52 -2.20 -8.36 9.50
N PRO A 53 -0.87 -8.31 9.47
CA PRO A 53 -0.13 -8.74 8.30
C PRO A 53 -0.14 -10.28 8.17
N PRO A 54 -0.11 -10.84 6.93
CA PRO A 54 -0.14 -10.15 5.63
C PRO A 54 -1.56 -9.88 5.08
N PRO A 55 -1.72 -8.88 4.17
CA PRO A 55 -0.72 -7.91 3.68
C PRO A 55 -0.37 -6.83 4.72
N LYS A 56 0.76 -6.14 4.54
CA LYS A 56 1.02 -4.89 5.27
C LYS A 56 0.42 -3.70 4.51
N VAL A 57 0.13 -2.63 5.25
CA VAL A 57 -0.42 -1.39 4.68
C VAL A 57 0.56 -0.24 4.85
N ILE A 58 0.78 0.50 3.76
CA ILE A 58 1.51 1.77 3.73
C ILE A 58 0.48 2.84 3.35
N LEU A 59 0.09 3.65 4.33
CA LEU A 59 -0.84 4.76 4.13
C LEU A 59 -0.08 6.04 3.77
N LEU A 60 -0.44 6.66 2.65
CA LEU A 60 0.00 7.99 2.26
C LEU A 60 -0.99 9.01 2.84
N GLU A 61 -0.73 9.51 4.05
CA GLU A 61 -1.65 10.38 4.78
C GLU A 61 -1.67 11.79 4.19
N SER A 62 -2.83 12.46 4.24
CA SER A 62 -3.04 13.83 3.74
C SER A 62 -2.78 14.03 2.24
N TRP A 63 -2.92 12.98 1.43
CA TRP A 63 -2.76 13.08 -0.02
C TRP A 63 -3.93 13.83 -0.69
N ARG A 64 -3.63 14.88 -1.47
CA ARG A 64 -4.62 15.73 -2.17
C ARG A 64 -4.20 16.07 -3.61
N TYR A 65 -3.81 15.08 -4.43
CA TYR A 65 -3.34 15.22 -5.83
C TYR A 65 -1.91 15.76 -6.01
N PRO A 66 -1.22 15.52 -7.15
CA PRO A 66 -1.39 14.48 -8.18
C PRO A 66 -0.53 13.22 -7.90
N SER A 67 -0.65 12.18 -8.75
CA SER A 67 0.04 10.88 -8.60
C SER A 67 1.57 10.98 -8.57
N ASN A 68 2.15 12.00 -9.19
CA ASN A 68 3.60 12.25 -9.16
C ASN A 68 4.11 12.55 -7.74
N VAL A 69 3.32 13.22 -6.90
CA VAL A 69 3.67 13.50 -5.50
C VAL A 69 3.62 12.22 -4.67
N ALA A 70 2.67 11.32 -4.93
CA ALA A 70 2.66 10.00 -4.28
C ALA A 70 3.93 9.21 -4.61
N VAL A 71 4.32 9.20 -5.90
CA VAL A 71 5.58 8.58 -6.32
C VAL A 71 6.78 9.22 -5.62
N GLU A 72 6.83 10.54 -5.53
CA GLU A 72 7.93 11.23 -4.85
C GLU A 72 7.96 10.91 -3.35
N LEU A 73 6.82 10.91 -2.66
CA LEU A 73 6.72 10.56 -1.25
C LEU A 73 7.20 9.13 -0.99
N ILE A 74 6.78 8.18 -1.83
CA ILE A 74 7.23 6.79 -1.79
C ILE A 74 8.76 6.72 -1.97
N ARG A 75 9.29 7.41 -2.99
CA ARG A 75 10.74 7.44 -3.27
C ARG A 75 11.55 8.01 -2.12
N ARG A 76 11.14 9.16 -1.57
CA ARG A 76 11.80 9.80 -0.43
C ARG A 76 11.79 8.93 0.82
N ASN A 77 10.83 8.01 0.93
CA ASN A 77 10.69 7.09 2.07
C ASN A 77 11.09 5.64 1.74
N ALA A 78 11.81 5.38 0.63
CA ALA A 78 12.11 4.02 0.18
C ALA A 78 12.82 3.16 1.26
N ILE A 79 13.76 3.76 2.00
CA ILE A 79 14.46 3.09 3.11
C ILE A 79 13.47 2.68 4.20
N ARG A 80 12.59 3.60 4.63
CA ARG A 80 11.57 3.33 5.66
C ARG A 80 10.58 2.25 5.21
N ILE A 81 10.23 2.22 3.92
CA ILE A 81 9.38 1.18 3.34
C ILE A 81 10.09 -0.17 3.38
N ALA A 82 11.38 -0.24 3.04
CA ALA A 82 12.16 -1.48 3.09
C ALA A 82 12.33 -2.00 4.54
N GLU A 83 12.62 -1.12 5.49
CA GLU A 83 12.68 -1.46 6.92
C GLU A 83 11.32 -1.95 7.44
N PHE A 84 10.24 -1.32 6.98
CA PHE A 84 8.88 -1.74 7.29
C PHE A 84 8.55 -3.13 6.73
N ALA A 85 8.95 -3.43 5.50
CA ALA A 85 8.78 -4.75 4.90
C ALA A 85 9.48 -5.85 5.74
N ALA A 86 10.63 -5.56 6.35
CA ALA A 86 11.40 -6.51 7.17
C ALA A 86 10.90 -6.68 8.62
N ASN A 87 10.06 -5.78 9.14
CA ASN A 87 9.64 -5.80 10.54
C ASN A 87 8.28 -6.50 10.77
N LYS A 88 7.75 -6.46 12.01
CA LYS A 88 6.48 -7.12 12.38
C LYS A 88 5.24 -6.21 12.33
N ASN A 89 5.40 -4.93 11.97
CA ASN A 89 4.31 -3.97 11.96
C ASN A 89 3.38 -4.19 10.76
N GLY A 90 2.08 -3.96 10.97
CA GLY A 90 1.06 -4.10 9.91
C GLY A 90 0.71 -2.80 9.19
N LEU A 91 1.07 -1.64 9.76
CA LEU A 91 0.74 -0.32 9.21
C LEU A 91 1.93 0.63 9.32
N LEU A 92 2.28 1.27 8.20
CA LEU A 92 3.20 2.40 8.11
C LEU A 92 2.42 3.61 7.60
N ILE A 93 2.59 4.76 8.24
CA ILE A 93 2.01 6.03 7.78
C ILE A 93 3.14 6.92 7.27
N LEU A 94 3.04 7.32 6.00
CA LEU A 94 3.93 8.28 5.37
C LEU A 94 3.24 9.64 5.31
N ARG A 95 3.99 10.67 5.70
CA ARG A 95 3.58 12.07 5.74
C ARG A 95 4.60 12.88 4.94
N THR A 96 4.15 13.94 4.28
CA THR A 96 5.00 14.95 3.65
C THR A 96 5.80 15.75 4.67
#